data_AF-A0A075GA53-F1
#
_entry.id   AF-A0A075GA53-F1
#
_cell.length_a   1.000
_cell.length_b   1.000
_cell.length_c   1.000
_cell.angle_alpha   90.00
_cell.angle_beta   90.00
_cell.angle_gamma   90.00
#
_symmetry.space_group_name_H-M   'P 1'
#
loop_
_entity.id
_entity.type
_entity.pdbx_description
1 polymer ?
#
loop_
_entity_poly.entity_id
_entity_poly.type
_entity_poly.pdbx_seq_one_letter_code
_entity_poly.pdbx_strand_id
1 'polypeptide(L)'
;MTAADPAPDDDTELERLWLVCDGKPPEDTRTHGGIVWLSKQTKTPIPGLSVLVAKKQQPLLLVVPGTELAPPKPLPKKPKKQTNSGQQSKQKSQAKPEPAQLKPPFEWRCRQCDQEMVSDTTPSHCGRSMRQLAPVSKEGSKEFSEFMEQNEWTFMSPEESTLLKQPGVEKSEQALSIATEAGESLEKILREVAKEVPPRFELYNEQTDRVRVSDLKTDDKFVRVFNNIEEWRGTEMVPVTDLPYGNVEIGHVFDAFLSKSLDGSVDGDWSPGERVAFHAEDLGITIGGTPDLMFRDIPVETKTVTFLPHEGNKKQRHVFQFKWHSNYLPQIAMYLEGTDHDWMLLMLVSRRSGLFTMLPITNVKMETLRKRWHSLLKDDELAGQVTTYREAIDSEE
;
A
#
# COMPACT_ATOMS: atom_id res chain seq x y z
N MET A 1 26.59 -9.21 31.78
CA MET A 1 27.68 -9.74 30.93
C MET A 1 27.46 -11.24 30.83
N THR A 2 27.31 -11.76 29.62
CA THR A 2 27.27 -13.21 29.34
C THR A 2 28.39 -13.48 28.35
N ALA A 3 29.25 -14.45 28.69
CA ALA A 3 30.56 -14.69 28.11
C ALA A 3 30.51 -14.83 26.58
N ALA A 4 31.35 -14.05 25.90
CA ALA A 4 31.77 -14.34 24.54
C ALA A 4 32.71 -15.56 24.58
N ASP A 5 32.64 -16.41 23.56
CA ASP A 5 33.69 -17.41 23.29
C ASP A 5 35.08 -16.72 23.29
N PRO A 6 36.16 -17.45 23.63
CA PRO A 6 37.48 -16.85 23.76
C PRO A 6 37.84 -16.08 22.49
N ALA A 7 38.36 -14.86 22.68
CA ALA A 7 38.88 -14.07 21.58
C ALA A 7 39.94 -14.90 20.83
N PRO A 8 39.95 -14.86 19.49
CA PRO A 8 40.97 -15.54 18.71
C PRO A 8 42.37 -15.02 19.10
N ASP A 9 43.37 -15.91 19.12
CA ASP A 9 44.77 -15.56 19.44
C ASP A 9 45.26 -14.40 18.54
N ASP A 10 46.16 -13.56 19.07
CA ASP A 10 46.61 -12.27 18.50
C ASP A 10 47.14 -12.33 17.04
N ASP A 11 47.41 -13.53 16.49
CA ASP A 11 47.88 -13.76 15.12
C ASP A 11 46.81 -14.33 14.16
N THR A 12 45.53 -14.32 14.54
CA THR A 12 44.46 -14.92 13.72
C THR A 12 44.01 -13.97 12.59
N GLU A 13 44.27 -14.36 11.34
CA GLU A 13 43.73 -13.68 10.16
C GLU A 13 42.20 -13.86 10.06
N LEU A 14 41.48 -12.74 9.91
CA LEU A 14 40.02 -12.72 9.79
C LEU A 14 39.62 -12.20 8.40
N GLU A 15 38.71 -12.92 7.75
CA GLU A 15 38.06 -12.50 6.51
C GLU A 15 36.84 -11.63 6.84
N ARG A 16 36.68 -10.52 6.11
CA ARG A 16 35.46 -9.71 6.17
C ARG A 16 34.37 -10.34 5.30
N LEU A 17 33.19 -10.54 5.88
CA LEU A 17 31.98 -10.87 5.13
C LEU A 17 31.27 -9.61 4.65
N TRP A 18 30.89 -9.58 3.38
CA TRP A 18 30.15 -8.45 2.80
C TRP A 18 28.64 -8.63 3.02
N LEU A 19 27.98 -7.60 3.53
CA LEU A 19 26.52 -7.57 3.61
C LEU A 19 25.91 -6.97 2.34
N VAL A 20 24.67 -7.36 2.04
CA VAL A 20 23.90 -6.77 0.93
C VAL A 20 23.73 -5.25 1.10
N CYS A 21 23.72 -4.77 2.35
CA CYS A 21 23.65 -3.35 2.67
C CYS A 21 25.00 -2.60 2.59
N ASP A 22 26.12 -3.30 2.37
CA ASP A 22 27.45 -2.71 2.27
C ASP A 22 27.80 -2.23 0.83
N GLY A 23 26.85 -2.36 -0.11
CA GLY A 23 27.06 -2.02 -1.52
C GLY A 23 27.74 -3.13 -2.31
N LYS A 24 28.33 -2.79 -3.47
CA LYS A 24 28.97 -3.77 -4.37
C LYS A 24 30.24 -4.34 -3.71
N PRO A 25 30.34 -5.67 -3.50
CA PRO A 25 31.52 -6.28 -2.91
C PRO A 25 32.73 -6.18 -3.87
N PRO A 26 33.97 -6.10 -3.35
CA PRO A 26 35.18 -6.31 -4.16
C PRO A 26 35.20 -7.70 -4.81
N GLU A 27 35.96 -7.87 -5.89
CA GLU A 27 36.15 -9.17 -6.54
C GLU A 27 36.69 -10.20 -5.52
N ASP A 28 36.17 -11.43 -5.59
CA ASP A 28 36.51 -12.56 -4.72
C ASP A 28 36.13 -12.46 -3.22
N THR A 29 35.22 -11.54 -2.84
CA THR A 29 34.76 -11.40 -1.44
C THR A 29 33.53 -12.26 -1.12
N ARG A 30 33.52 -12.96 0.02
CA ARG A 30 32.39 -13.77 0.47
C ARG A 30 31.23 -12.92 1.02
N THR A 31 30.04 -13.07 0.44
CA THR A 31 28.82 -12.38 0.89
C THR A 31 28.01 -13.19 1.91
N HIS A 32 27.45 -12.55 2.94
CA HIS A 32 26.57 -13.20 3.93
C HIS A 32 25.13 -12.66 3.86
N GLY A 33 24.19 -13.50 3.40
CA GLY A 33 22.75 -13.18 3.34
C GLY A 33 21.92 -13.76 4.50
N GLY A 34 22.56 -14.39 5.48
CA GLY A 34 21.91 -15.11 6.57
C GLY A 34 21.61 -14.27 7.82
N ILE A 35 21.01 -14.91 8.82
CA ILE A 35 20.76 -14.29 10.13
C ILE A 35 22.11 -14.03 10.83
N VAL A 36 22.35 -12.79 11.24
CA VAL A 36 23.57 -12.40 11.99
C VAL A 36 23.43 -12.68 13.49
N TRP A 37 22.23 -12.50 14.04
CA TRP A 37 21.97 -12.55 15.48
C TRP A 37 21.06 -13.73 15.84
N LEU A 38 21.50 -14.60 16.76
CA LEU A 38 20.64 -15.63 17.37
C LEU A 38 19.47 -15.00 18.14
N SER A 39 19.70 -13.81 18.70
CA SER A 39 18.67 -13.00 19.37
C SER A 39 18.88 -11.52 19.05
N LYS A 40 17.86 -10.87 18.47
CA LYS A 40 17.88 -9.43 18.16
C LYS A 40 17.85 -8.55 19.42
N GLN A 41 17.40 -9.08 20.56
CA GLN A 41 17.28 -8.34 21.83
C GLN A 41 18.61 -8.27 22.57
N THR A 42 19.36 -9.37 22.61
CA THR A 42 20.66 -9.45 23.31
C THR A 42 21.85 -9.22 22.37
N LYS A 43 21.61 -9.14 21.05
CA LYS A 43 22.64 -8.99 20.00
C LYS A 43 23.76 -10.02 20.15
N THR A 44 23.38 -11.28 20.28
CA THR A 44 24.33 -12.40 20.34
C THR A 44 24.56 -12.91 18.91
N PRO A 45 25.80 -12.85 18.37
CA PRO A 45 26.10 -13.37 17.04
C PRO A 45 25.83 -14.88 16.93
N ILE A 46 25.67 -15.38 15.70
CA ILE A 46 25.74 -16.81 15.45
C ILE A 46 27.17 -17.34 15.72
N PRO A 47 27.35 -18.60 16.15
CA PRO A 47 28.66 -19.16 16.42
C PRO A 47 29.57 -19.11 15.18
N GLY A 48 30.84 -18.75 15.39
CA GLY A 48 31.82 -18.57 14.30
C GLY A 48 31.77 -17.20 13.62
N LEU A 49 30.81 -16.33 13.96
CA LEU A 49 30.73 -14.96 13.44
C LEU A 49 31.15 -13.93 14.49
N SER A 50 32.19 -13.18 14.18
CA SER A 50 32.64 -12.03 14.97
C SER A 50 31.98 -10.76 14.42
N VAL A 51 31.30 -9.98 15.28
CA VAL A 51 30.56 -8.78 14.87
C VAL A 51 31.06 -7.55 15.60
N LEU A 52 31.67 -6.62 14.87
CA LEU A 52 32.10 -5.34 15.41
C LEU A 52 31.04 -4.27 15.11
N VAL A 53 30.53 -3.62 16.15
CA VAL A 53 29.46 -2.61 16.03
C VAL A 53 29.96 -1.28 16.55
N ALA A 54 30.23 -0.34 15.64
CA ALA A 54 30.49 1.06 16.00
C ALA A 54 29.16 1.85 16.10
N LYS A 55 29.12 2.84 16.99
CA LYS A 55 27.91 3.62 17.24
C LYS A 55 27.48 4.38 15.97
N LYS A 56 26.24 4.14 15.51
CA LYS A 56 25.66 4.71 14.27
C LYS A 56 26.33 4.26 12.95
N GLN A 57 27.13 3.19 12.96
CA GLN A 57 27.68 2.59 11.75
C GLN A 57 27.11 1.19 11.52
N GLN A 58 27.21 0.71 10.29
CA GLN A 58 26.84 -0.67 9.96
C GLN A 58 27.79 -1.65 10.64
N PRO A 59 27.28 -2.82 11.08
CA PRO A 59 28.10 -3.82 11.75
C PRO A 59 29.10 -4.44 10.77
N LEU A 60 30.37 -4.53 11.17
CA LEU A 60 31.39 -5.24 10.43
C LEU A 60 31.35 -6.72 10.82
N LEU A 61 31.17 -7.60 9.83
CA LEU A 61 31.13 -9.04 10.00
C LEU A 61 32.48 -9.66 9.66
N LEU A 62 33.05 -10.39 10.60
CA LEU A 62 34.35 -11.04 10.48
C LEU A 62 34.23 -12.54 10.76
N VAL A 63 34.96 -13.36 10.01
CA VAL A 63 34.99 -14.82 10.15
C VAL A 63 36.41 -15.33 9.94
N VAL A 64 36.78 -16.44 10.59
CA VAL A 64 38.04 -17.13 10.26
C VAL A 64 37.89 -17.82 8.89
N PRO A 65 38.82 -17.65 7.94
CA PRO A 65 38.74 -18.28 6.62
C PRO A 65 38.45 -19.78 6.69
N GLY A 66 37.55 -20.27 5.83
CA GLY A 66 37.15 -21.68 5.81
C GLY A 66 36.10 -22.08 6.86
N THR A 67 35.66 -21.17 7.73
CA THR A 67 34.56 -21.47 8.68
C THR A 67 33.23 -21.61 7.93
N GLU A 68 32.55 -22.75 8.12
CA GLU A 68 31.15 -22.94 7.76
C GLU A 68 30.25 -22.36 8.86
N LEU A 69 29.52 -21.30 8.54
CA LEU A 69 28.55 -20.70 9.45
C LEU A 69 27.37 -21.66 9.61
N ALA A 70 27.16 -22.18 10.81
CA ALA A 70 26.12 -23.17 11.06
C ALA A 70 24.72 -22.62 10.68
N PRO A 71 23.92 -23.36 9.89
CA PRO A 71 22.52 -23.01 9.67
C PRO A 71 21.78 -23.04 11.02
N PRO A 72 20.75 -22.20 11.22
CA PRO A 72 20.12 -22.02 12.52
C PRO A 72 19.59 -23.36 13.06
N LYS A 73 20.13 -23.81 14.20
CA LYS A 73 19.54 -24.93 14.94
C LYS A 73 18.09 -24.56 15.30
N PRO A 74 17.08 -25.35 14.90
CA PRO A 74 15.71 -25.12 15.35
C PRO A 74 15.68 -25.21 16.88
N LEU A 75 15.06 -24.23 17.52
CA LEU A 75 14.88 -24.21 18.97
C LEU A 75 14.24 -25.53 19.46
N PRO A 76 14.73 -26.10 20.57
CA PRO A 76 14.28 -27.38 21.07
C PRO A 76 12.78 -27.35 21.41
N LYS A 77 12.02 -28.22 20.74
CA LYS A 77 10.63 -28.55 21.08
C LYS A 77 10.62 -29.22 22.46
N LYS A 78 9.86 -28.69 23.41
CA LYS A 78 9.50 -29.41 24.64
C LYS A 78 8.73 -30.70 24.29
N PRO A 79 8.86 -31.77 25.11
CA PRO A 79 8.92 -33.14 24.61
C PRO A 79 7.57 -33.77 24.28
N LYS A 80 7.60 -34.61 23.24
CA LYS A 80 6.57 -35.58 22.86
C LYS A 80 6.44 -36.67 23.93
N LYS A 81 5.21 -37.03 24.32
CA LYS A 81 4.90 -38.40 24.74
C LYS A 81 4.41 -39.17 23.51
N GLN A 82 5.17 -40.20 23.14
CA GLN A 82 4.78 -41.20 22.14
C GLN A 82 3.79 -42.19 22.76
N THR A 83 2.78 -42.58 21.99
CA THR A 83 2.34 -43.98 21.81
C THR A 83 1.67 -44.01 20.44
N ASN A 84 2.40 -44.48 19.43
CA ASN A 84 2.41 -45.86 18.92
C ASN A 84 1.25 -46.16 17.97
N SER A 85 1.67 -46.54 16.76
CA SER A 85 1.05 -47.47 15.82
C SER A 85 -0.38 -47.18 15.32
N GLY A 86 -0.46 -46.93 14.01
CA GLY A 86 -1.59 -47.36 13.19
C GLY A 86 -2.72 -46.35 13.04
N GLN A 87 -3.08 -46.12 11.77
CA GLN A 87 -4.32 -45.54 11.28
C GLN A 87 -4.50 -44.01 11.33
N GLN A 88 -4.36 -43.43 10.13
CA GLN A 88 -5.16 -42.37 9.54
C GLN A 88 -5.56 -41.17 10.43
N SER A 89 -4.93 -40.02 10.16
CA SER A 89 -5.70 -38.81 9.84
C SER A 89 -4.82 -37.77 9.15
N LYS A 90 -5.31 -37.30 8.00
CA LYS A 90 -4.77 -36.21 7.20
C LYS A 90 -4.81 -34.92 8.03
N GLN A 91 -3.70 -34.17 8.13
CA GLN A 91 -3.79 -32.71 8.25
C GLN A 91 -2.57 -32.05 7.62
N LYS A 92 -2.85 -31.38 6.49
CA LYS A 92 -1.94 -30.59 5.67
C LYS A 92 -1.34 -29.45 6.51
N SER A 93 -0.02 -29.29 6.43
CA SER A 93 0.62 -27.99 6.57
C SER A 93 -0.03 -27.00 5.59
N GLN A 94 -0.69 -25.96 6.08
CA GLN A 94 -1.24 -24.92 5.21
C GLN A 94 -0.08 -24.13 4.59
N ALA A 95 0.19 -24.42 3.32
CA ALA A 95 0.86 -23.49 2.42
C ALA A 95 0.07 -22.17 2.41
N LYS A 96 0.76 -21.05 2.19
CA LYS A 96 0.10 -19.78 1.86
C LYS A 96 -0.84 -20.08 0.67
N PRO A 97 -2.15 -19.80 0.76
CA PRO A 97 -3.05 -20.10 -0.34
C PRO A 97 -2.53 -19.41 -1.60
N GLU A 98 -2.42 -20.16 -2.71
CA GLU A 98 -2.19 -19.54 -4.01
C GLU A 98 -3.34 -18.56 -4.27
N PRO A 99 -3.06 -17.34 -4.74
CA PRO A 99 -4.11 -16.38 -5.07
C PRO A 99 -5.05 -17.03 -6.09
N ALA A 100 -6.35 -16.88 -5.87
CA ALA A 100 -7.33 -17.37 -6.82
C ALA A 100 -7.10 -16.68 -8.17
N GLN A 101 -7.12 -17.46 -9.25
CA GLN A 101 -6.95 -16.93 -10.59
C GLN A 101 -8.30 -16.71 -11.26
N LEU A 102 -8.48 -15.51 -11.80
CA LEU A 102 -9.59 -15.17 -12.66
C LEU A 102 -9.35 -15.80 -14.05
N LYS A 103 -10.40 -16.36 -14.64
CA LYS A 103 -10.36 -16.98 -15.96
C LYS A 103 -11.27 -16.22 -16.92
N PRO A 104 -10.94 -16.18 -18.22
CA PRO A 104 -11.84 -15.63 -19.22
C PRO A 104 -13.15 -16.46 -19.30
N PRO A 105 -14.25 -15.84 -19.72
CA PRO A 105 -14.33 -14.43 -20.10
C PRO A 105 -14.35 -13.50 -18.88
N PHE A 106 -13.72 -12.34 -19.01
CA PHE A 106 -13.65 -11.35 -17.92
C PHE A 106 -14.81 -10.38 -17.98
N GLU A 107 -15.16 -9.83 -16.83
CA GLU A 107 -16.19 -8.81 -16.71
C GLU A 107 -15.57 -7.42 -16.62
N TRP A 108 -16.21 -6.45 -17.27
CA TRP A 108 -15.70 -5.10 -17.45
C TRP A 108 -16.78 -4.06 -17.19
N ARG A 109 -16.39 -2.89 -16.67
CA ARG A 109 -17.28 -1.73 -16.44
C ARG A 109 -16.72 -0.46 -17.08
N CYS A 110 -17.58 0.30 -17.75
CA CYS A 110 -17.20 1.60 -18.31
C CYS A 110 -17.06 2.61 -17.18
N ARG A 111 -15.95 3.37 -17.19
CA ARG A 111 -15.64 4.38 -16.18
C ARG A 111 -16.55 5.62 -16.17
N GLN A 112 -17.41 5.78 -17.17
CA GLN A 112 -18.19 7.00 -17.37
C GLN A 112 -19.71 6.79 -17.30
N CYS A 113 -20.20 5.66 -17.79
CA CYS A 113 -21.63 5.39 -17.83
C CYS A 113 -21.99 4.07 -17.13
N ASP A 114 -21.03 3.44 -16.46
CA ASP A 114 -21.17 2.18 -15.73
C ASP A 114 -21.70 0.99 -16.54
N GLN A 115 -21.76 1.12 -17.87
CA GLN A 115 -22.14 0.02 -18.74
C GLN A 115 -21.17 -1.15 -18.56
N GLU A 116 -21.72 -2.32 -18.27
CA GLU A 116 -20.95 -3.55 -18.08
C GLU A 116 -20.95 -4.41 -19.35
N MET A 117 -19.85 -5.13 -19.55
CA MET A 117 -19.73 -6.11 -20.63
C MET A 117 -18.80 -7.26 -20.25
N VAL A 118 -18.83 -8.31 -21.08
CA VAL A 118 -18.02 -9.52 -20.92
C VAL A 118 -17.10 -9.65 -22.13
N SER A 119 -15.80 -9.84 -21.90
CA SER A 119 -14.77 -9.94 -22.94
C SER A 119 -13.53 -10.69 -22.44
N ASP A 120 -12.88 -11.45 -23.33
CA ASP A 120 -11.60 -12.12 -23.06
C ASP A 120 -10.42 -11.14 -23.03
N THR A 121 -10.55 -10.02 -23.72
CA THR A 121 -9.52 -8.95 -23.77
C THR A 121 -10.09 -7.61 -23.32
N THR A 122 -9.24 -6.60 -23.14
CA THR A 122 -9.65 -5.29 -22.60
C THR A 122 -10.50 -4.51 -23.60
N PRO A 123 -11.80 -4.31 -23.33
CA PRO A 123 -12.65 -3.51 -24.21
C PRO A 123 -12.46 -2.01 -23.96
N SER A 124 -12.81 -1.22 -24.97
CA SER A 124 -12.91 0.23 -24.87
C SER A 124 -14.36 0.69 -24.97
N HIS A 125 -14.75 1.62 -24.10
CA HIS A 125 -16.09 2.23 -24.10
C HIS A 125 -15.99 3.70 -23.69
N CYS A 126 -16.85 4.55 -24.25
CA CYS A 126 -16.78 6.00 -24.09
C CYS A 126 -15.36 6.58 -24.30
N GLY A 127 -14.64 6.05 -25.30
CA GLY A 127 -13.28 6.49 -25.66
C GLY A 127 -12.19 6.11 -24.67
N ARG A 128 -12.43 5.19 -23.72
CA ARG A 128 -11.45 4.75 -22.72
C ARG A 128 -11.49 3.24 -22.50
N SER A 129 -10.36 2.67 -22.09
CA SER A 129 -10.30 1.28 -21.62
C SER A 129 -11.16 1.08 -20.37
N MET A 130 -11.97 0.03 -20.39
CA MET A 130 -12.87 -0.30 -19.28
C MET A 130 -12.11 -0.85 -18.06
N ARG A 131 -12.74 -0.81 -16.89
CA ARG A 131 -12.22 -1.38 -15.64
C ARG A 131 -12.60 -2.85 -15.56
N GLN A 132 -11.64 -3.72 -15.26
CA GLN A 132 -11.92 -5.12 -15.04
C GLN A 132 -12.58 -5.31 -13.67
N LEU A 133 -13.56 -6.19 -13.58
CA LEU A 133 -14.23 -6.55 -12.34
C LEU A 133 -13.74 -7.91 -11.84
N ALA A 134 -13.72 -8.07 -10.53
CA ALA A 134 -13.52 -9.35 -9.84
C ALA A 134 -14.71 -9.66 -8.93
N PRO A 135 -15.12 -10.93 -8.81
CA PRO A 135 -16.08 -11.34 -7.79
C PRO A 135 -15.47 -11.25 -6.40
N VAL A 136 -16.29 -10.93 -5.40
CA VAL A 136 -15.87 -11.02 -4.00
C VAL A 136 -15.67 -12.50 -3.63
N SER A 137 -14.54 -12.83 -3.02
CA SER A 137 -14.25 -14.20 -2.57
C SER A 137 -15.19 -14.62 -1.43
N LYS A 138 -15.24 -15.92 -1.14
CA LYS A 138 -16.05 -16.43 -0.01
C LYS A 138 -15.54 -15.90 1.31
N GLU A 139 -14.22 -15.83 1.47
CA GLU A 139 -13.55 -15.28 2.64
C GLU A 139 -13.82 -13.78 2.78
N GLY A 140 -13.70 -13.02 1.69
CA GLY A 140 -13.98 -11.59 1.65
C GLY A 140 -15.44 -11.27 1.96
N SER A 141 -16.37 -12.03 1.37
CA SER A 141 -17.81 -11.92 1.64
C SER A 141 -18.12 -12.19 3.11
N LYS A 142 -17.53 -13.25 3.69
CA LYS A 142 -17.71 -13.57 5.09
C LYS A 142 -17.17 -12.47 6.01
N GLU A 143 -15.95 -12.00 5.79
CA GLU A 143 -15.33 -10.95 6.62
C GLU A 143 -16.14 -9.64 6.54
N PHE A 144 -16.62 -9.26 5.35
CA PHE A 144 -17.45 -8.06 5.20
C PHE A 144 -18.83 -8.21 5.85
N SER A 145 -19.49 -9.36 5.69
CA SER A 145 -20.76 -9.64 6.36
C SER A 145 -20.63 -9.60 7.88
N GLU A 146 -19.59 -10.24 8.45
CA GLU A 146 -19.31 -10.19 9.88
C GLU A 146 -19.10 -8.75 10.36
N PHE A 147 -18.41 -7.92 9.58
CA PHE A 147 -18.27 -6.50 9.88
C PHE A 147 -19.63 -5.78 9.92
N MET A 148 -20.48 -5.96 8.91
CA MET A 148 -21.78 -5.28 8.81
C MET A 148 -22.78 -5.71 9.88
N GLU A 149 -22.70 -6.97 10.34
CA GLU A 149 -23.53 -7.52 11.42
C GLU A 149 -23.09 -7.04 12.81
N GLN A 150 -21.77 -6.95 13.05
CA GLN A 150 -21.23 -6.65 14.37
C GLN A 150 -21.07 -5.15 14.64
N ASN A 151 -21.10 -4.32 13.60
CA ASN A 151 -20.80 -2.90 13.72
C ASN A 151 -21.93 -2.02 13.18
N GLU A 152 -22.03 -0.84 13.79
CA GLU A 152 -22.80 0.28 13.27
C GLU A 152 -21.84 1.33 12.73
N TRP A 153 -22.19 1.90 11.58
CA TRP A 153 -21.48 3.05 11.05
C TRP A 153 -21.64 4.21 12.01
N THR A 154 -20.53 4.56 12.66
CA THR A 154 -20.51 5.59 13.70
C THR A 154 -19.49 6.65 13.33
N PHE A 155 -19.97 7.88 13.15
CA PHE A 155 -19.09 9.00 12.87
C PHE A 155 -18.41 9.50 14.15
N MET A 156 -17.11 9.76 14.04
CA MET A 156 -16.31 10.43 15.06
C MET A 156 -15.85 11.78 14.50
N SER A 157 -16.25 12.86 15.17
CA SER A 157 -15.84 14.22 14.80
C SER A 157 -14.30 14.32 14.72
N PRO A 158 -13.77 15.08 13.76
CA PRO A 158 -12.35 15.41 13.70
C PRO A 158 -11.81 15.90 15.05
N GLU A 159 -12.59 16.69 15.79
CA GLU A 159 -12.18 17.33 17.05
C GLU A 159 -11.99 16.34 18.20
N GLU A 160 -12.83 15.31 18.24
CA GLU A 160 -12.74 14.21 19.20
C GLU A 160 -11.62 13.24 18.82
N SER A 161 -11.15 13.32 17.58
CA SER A 161 -10.11 12.46 17.05
C SER A 161 -8.73 12.87 17.55
N THR A 162 -7.99 11.88 18.08
CA THR A 162 -6.54 12.02 18.34
C THR A 162 -5.73 12.32 17.07
N LEU A 163 -6.36 12.29 15.90
CA LEU A 163 -5.76 12.51 14.59
C LEU A 163 -5.49 13.97 14.24
N LEU A 164 -6.05 14.96 14.94
CA LEU A 164 -5.71 16.39 14.70
C LEU A 164 -4.22 16.71 14.89
N LYS A 165 -3.49 15.82 15.58
CA LYS A 165 -2.03 15.96 15.77
C LYS A 165 -1.23 15.40 14.60
N GLN A 166 -1.87 14.74 13.63
CA GLN A 166 -1.18 14.23 12.46
C GLN A 166 -0.73 15.37 11.55
N PRO A 167 0.44 15.23 10.91
CA PRO A 167 0.91 16.22 9.96
C PRO A 167 0.01 16.26 8.73
N GLY A 168 -0.22 17.47 8.21
CA GLY A 168 -1.07 17.71 7.05
C GLY A 168 -2.53 17.96 7.36
N VAL A 169 -3.00 17.74 8.59
CA VAL A 169 -4.38 18.03 8.97
C VAL A 169 -4.61 19.54 9.05
N GLU A 170 -5.56 20.04 8.26
CA GLU A 170 -6.05 21.43 8.31
C GLU A 170 -6.92 21.64 9.56
N LYS A 171 -6.80 22.80 10.20
CA LYS A 171 -7.37 23.05 11.54
C LYS A 171 -8.21 24.31 11.60
N SER A 172 -8.37 25.01 10.49
CA SER A 172 -9.33 26.11 10.39
C SER A 172 -10.73 25.62 10.73
N GLU A 173 -11.48 26.47 11.43
CA GLU A 173 -12.86 26.22 11.82
C GLU A 173 -13.72 25.83 10.61
N GLN A 174 -13.51 26.50 9.47
CA GLN A 174 -14.21 26.19 8.22
C GLN A 174 -13.96 24.76 7.74
N ALA A 175 -12.71 24.31 7.66
CA ALA A 175 -12.38 22.97 7.17
C ALA A 175 -12.89 21.87 8.11
N LEU A 176 -12.78 22.09 9.43
CA LEU A 176 -13.27 21.15 10.43
C LEU A 176 -14.81 21.08 10.44
N SER A 177 -15.50 22.22 10.24
CA SER A 177 -16.96 22.27 10.10
C SER A 177 -17.41 21.46 8.89
N ILE A 178 -16.78 21.66 7.72
CA ILE A 178 -17.14 20.92 6.50
C ILE A 178 -16.85 19.42 6.66
N ALA A 179 -15.72 19.04 7.26
CA ALA A 179 -15.43 17.64 7.53
C ALA A 179 -16.46 17.00 8.48
N THR A 180 -16.97 17.78 9.45
CA THR A 180 -18.04 17.36 10.36
C THR A 180 -19.35 17.18 9.62
N GLU A 181 -19.76 18.15 8.80
CA GLU A 181 -20.96 18.07 7.96
C GLU A 181 -20.93 16.85 7.04
N ALA A 182 -19.81 16.61 6.35
CA ALA A 182 -19.62 15.44 5.50
C ALA A 182 -19.75 14.14 6.30
N GLY A 183 -19.11 14.06 7.47
CA GLY A 183 -19.16 12.88 8.32
C GLY A 183 -20.56 12.56 8.84
N GLU A 184 -21.29 13.56 9.34
CA GLU A 184 -22.66 13.42 9.83
C GLU A 184 -23.65 13.08 8.71
N SER A 185 -23.49 13.70 7.53
CA SER A 185 -24.26 13.39 6.33
C SER A 185 -24.06 11.92 5.94
N LEU A 186 -22.80 11.48 5.85
CA LEU A 186 -22.47 10.11 5.48
C LEU A 186 -22.95 9.09 6.51
N GLU A 187 -22.89 9.41 7.80
CA GLU A 187 -23.39 8.53 8.86
C GLU A 187 -24.89 8.25 8.68
N LYS A 188 -25.69 9.28 8.38
CA LYS A 188 -27.12 9.14 8.12
C LYS A 188 -27.37 8.23 6.93
N ILE A 189 -26.66 8.45 5.82
CA ILE A 189 -26.77 7.64 4.61
C ILE A 189 -26.42 6.17 4.91
N LEU A 190 -25.26 5.91 5.51
CA LEU A 190 -24.77 4.55 5.77
C LEU A 190 -25.61 3.77 6.80
N ARG A 191 -26.38 4.45 7.64
CA ARG A 191 -27.35 3.82 8.55
C ARG A 191 -28.63 3.37 7.84
N GLU A 192 -28.99 4.01 6.73
CA GLU A 192 -30.20 3.70 5.96
C GLU A 192 -29.93 2.70 4.81
N VAL A 193 -28.69 2.66 4.31
CA VAL A 193 -28.32 1.78 3.19
C VAL A 193 -28.42 0.30 3.57
N ALA A 194 -28.93 -0.50 2.63
CA ALA A 194 -28.95 -1.96 2.75
C ALA A 194 -27.54 -2.51 2.97
N LYS A 195 -27.35 -3.25 4.06
CA LYS A 195 -26.07 -3.84 4.47
C LYS A 195 -25.70 -5.09 3.66
N GLU A 196 -25.64 -4.94 2.33
CA GLU A 196 -25.34 -6.03 1.40
C GLU A 196 -23.87 -6.04 0.99
N VAL A 197 -23.31 -7.25 0.85
CA VAL A 197 -21.98 -7.42 0.25
C VAL A 197 -22.08 -7.08 -1.24
N PRO A 198 -21.23 -6.19 -1.77
CA PRO A 198 -21.13 -5.99 -3.22
C PRO A 198 -20.81 -7.32 -3.92
N PRO A 199 -21.42 -7.62 -5.07
CA PRO A 199 -21.12 -8.88 -5.77
C PRO A 199 -19.71 -8.88 -6.38
N ARG A 200 -19.22 -7.68 -6.76
CA ARG A 200 -17.98 -7.48 -7.51
C ARG A 200 -17.32 -6.16 -7.10
N PHE A 201 -16.01 -6.06 -7.35
CA PHE A 201 -15.21 -4.85 -7.18
C PHE A 201 -14.27 -4.64 -8.37
N GLU A 202 -13.79 -3.41 -8.55
CA GLU A 202 -12.85 -3.08 -9.63
C GLU A 202 -11.42 -3.54 -9.32
N LEU A 203 -10.76 -4.15 -10.29
CA LEU A 203 -9.36 -4.52 -10.21
C LEU A 203 -8.45 -3.37 -10.63
N TYR A 204 -7.37 -3.19 -9.89
CA TYR A 204 -6.27 -2.30 -10.27
C TYR A 204 -5.36 -3.01 -11.28
N ASN A 205 -5.22 -2.43 -12.47
CA ASN A 205 -4.22 -2.84 -13.45
C ASN A 205 -3.01 -1.91 -13.37
N GLU A 206 -1.80 -2.47 -13.22
CA GLU A 206 -0.59 -1.67 -13.19
C GLU A 206 -0.14 -1.19 -14.58
N GLN A 207 -0.45 -1.95 -15.64
CA GLN A 207 -0.19 -1.54 -17.02
C GLN A 207 -0.97 -0.26 -17.33
N THR A 208 -0.26 0.74 -17.81
CA THR A 208 -0.79 2.08 -18.05
C THR A 208 -0.04 2.75 -19.18
N ASP A 209 -0.74 3.56 -19.95
CA ASP A 209 -0.18 4.42 -20.99
C ASP A 209 0.22 5.81 -20.44
N ARG A 210 -0.30 6.16 -19.26
CA ARG A 210 -0.05 7.44 -18.59
C ARG A 210 0.41 7.26 -17.16
N VAL A 211 1.30 8.15 -16.70
CA VAL A 211 1.73 8.20 -15.30
C VAL A 211 0.57 8.66 -14.41
N ARG A 212 0.31 7.90 -13.34
CA ARG A 212 -0.77 8.18 -12.38
C ARG A 212 -0.21 8.65 -11.05
N VAL A 213 -1.04 9.32 -10.28
CA VAL A 213 -0.74 9.69 -8.88
C VAL A 213 -0.24 8.47 -8.07
N SER A 214 -0.82 7.29 -8.27
CA SER A 214 -0.44 6.08 -7.53
C SER A 214 0.99 5.61 -7.79
N ASP A 215 1.55 5.95 -8.95
CA ASP A 215 2.86 5.51 -9.41
C ASP A 215 3.99 6.35 -8.79
N LEU A 216 3.70 7.57 -8.34
CA LEU A 216 4.71 8.52 -7.87
C LEU A 216 4.83 8.63 -6.34
N LYS A 217 4.07 7.81 -5.59
CA LYS A 217 4.03 7.83 -4.12
C LYS A 217 5.31 7.28 -3.48
N THR A 218 5.97 6.33 -4.14
CA THR A 218 7.14 5.63 -3.61
C THR A 218 8.20 5.41 -4.69
N ASP A 219 9.47 5.30 -4.29
CA ASP A 219 10.62 5.13 -5.21
C ASP A 219 10.45 3.87 -6.06
N ASP A 220 10.03 2.76 -5.44
CA ASP A 220 9.83 1.49 -6.12
C ASP A 220 8.78 1.61 -7.24
N LYS A 221 7.69 2.35 -6.99
CA LYS A 221 6.65 2.56 -8.00
C LYS A 221 7.08 3.56 -9.07
N PHE A 222 7.83 4.59 -8.69
CA PHE A 222 8.35 5.59 -9.61
C PHE A 222 9.29 4.92 -10.62
N VAL A 223 10.30 4.20 -10.13
CA VAL A 223 11.26 3.49 -11.00
C VAL A 223 10.53 2.47 -11.85
N ARG A 224 9.62 1.69 -11.24
CA ARG A 224 8.87 0.67 -11.98
C ARG A 224 8.00 1.26 -13.09
N VAL A 225 7.30 2.38 -12.89
CA VAL A 225 6.45 2.92 -13.96
C VAL A 225 7.30 3.38 -15.14
N PHE A 226 8.39 4.10 -14.91
CA PHE A 226 9.22 4.61 -16.00
C PHE A 226 10.02 3.52 -16.72
N ASN A 227 10.39 2.43 -16.02
CA ASN A 227 11.00 1.27 -16.64
C ASN A 227 10.07 0.52 -17.62
N ASN A 228 8.74 0.61 -17.45
CA ASN A 228 7.80 -0.22 -18.21
C ASN A 228 6.83 0.57 -19.09
N ILE A 229 6.60 1.87 -18.81
CA ILE A 229 5.55 2.65 -19.46
C ILE A 229 5.77 2.79 -20.97
N GLU A 230 7.01 2.80 -21.45
CA GLU A 230 7.31 2.82 -22.89
C GLU A 230 6.80 1.55 -23.59
N GLU A 231 7.03 0.37 -23.01
CA GLU A 231 6.53 -0.90 -23.54
C GLU A 231 4.99 -1.01 -23.41
N TRP A 232 4.43 -0.44 -22.36
CA TRP A 232 2.99 -0.46 -22.13
C TRP A 232 2.22 0.50 -23.04
N ARG A 233 2.86 1.55 -23.54
CA ARG A 233 2.23 2.48 -24.47
C ARG A 233 1.99 1.83 -25.82
N GLY A 234 0.78 1.99 -26.34
CA GLY A 234 0.37 1.42 -27.63
C GLY A 234 0.17 -0.10 -27.61
N THR A 235 0.33 -0.77 -26.47
CA THR A 235 0.00 -2.19 -26.32
C THR A 235 -1.39 -2.37 -25.73
N GLU A 236 -2.06 -3.47 -26.10
CA GLU A 236 -3.34 -3.82 -25.49
C GLU A 236 -3.12 -4.15 -24.00
N MET A 237 -3.95 -3.56 -23.14
CA MET A 237 -3.89 -3.81 -21.70
C MET A 237 -4.19 -5.29 -21.42
N VAL A 238 -3.29 -5.97 -20.73
CA VAL A 238 -3.44 -7.38 -20.35
C VAL A 238 -4.38 -7.49 -19.16
N PRO A 239 -5.44 -8.32 -19.21
CA PRO A 239 -6.33 -8.53 -18.08
C PRO A 239 -5.59 -9.07 -16.85
N VAL A 240 -5.93 -8.57 -15.67
CA VAL A 240 -5.42 -9.03 -14.39
C VAL A 240 -6.04 -10.40 -14.07
N THR A 241 -5.20 -11.39 -13.83
CA THR A 241 -5.63 -12.77 -13.51
C THR A 241 -5.45 -13.10 -12.04
N ASP A 242 -4.44 -12.56 -11.37
CA ASP A 242 -4.21 -12.81 -9.95
C ASP A 242 -5.11 -11.92 -9.09
N LEU A 243 -6.03 -12.55 -8.34
CA LEU A 243 -6.95 -11.82 -7.48
C LEU A 243 -6.28 -11.34 -6.19
N PRO A 244 -6.58 -10.11 -5.73
CA PRO A 244 -6.16 -9.67 -4.41
C PRO A 244 -6.83 -10.54 -3.34
N TYR A 245 -6.17 -10.69 -2.19
CA TYR A 245 -6.69 -11.47 -1.06
C TYR A 245 -6.50 -10.73 0.27
N GLY A 246 -7.36 -11.06 1.24
CA GLY A 246 -7.29 -10.52 2.60
C GLY A 246 -7.50 -9.01 2.64
N ASN A 247 -6.64 -8.28 3.37
CA ASN A 247 -6.83 -6.84 3.59
C ASN A 247 -6.90 -5.98 2.31
N VAL A 248 -6.30 -6.43 1.21
CA VAL A 248 -6.34 -5.70 -0.06
C VAL A 248 -7.70 -5.86 -0.72
N GLU A 249 -8.17 -7.10 -0.84
CA GLU A 249 -9.52 -7.41 -1.34
C GLU A 249 -10.58 -6.68 -0.52
N ILE A 250 -10.51 -6.77 0.81
CA ILE A 250 -11.46 -6.10 1.70
C ILE A 250 -11.48 -4.59 1.46
N GLY A 251 -10.32 -3.96 1.22
CA GLY A 251 -10.26 -2.55 0.83
C GLY A 251 -11.14 -2.27 -0.39
N HIS A 252 -10.98 -3.03 -1.47
CA HIS A 252 -11.79 -2.89 -2.68
C HIS A 252 -13.28 -3.20 -2.46
N VAL A 253 -13.62 -4.15 -1.58
CA VAL A 253 -15.02 -4.43 -1.22
C VAL A 253 -15.65 -3.23 -0.52
N PHE A 254 -14.93 -2.56 0.39
CA PHE A 254 -15.40 -1.32 1.01
C PHE A 254 -15.57 -0.20 -0.03
N ASP A 255 -14.60 -0.02 -0.94
CA ASP A 255 -14.69 1.01 -1.98
C ASP A 255 -15.92 0.78 -2.88
N ALA A 256 -16.17 -0.48 -3.29
CA ALA A 256 -17.34 -0.87 -4.08
C ALA A 256 -18.66 -0.69 -3.30
N PHE A 257 -18.68 -1.01 -2.00
CA PHE A 257 -19.83 -0.80 -1.13
C PHE A 257 -20.16 0.68 -1.00
N LEU A 258 -19.17 1.53 -0.69
CA LEU A 258 -19.36 2.97 -0.52
C LEU A 258 -19.82 3.62 -1.82
N SER A 259 -19.19 3.26 -2.96
CA SER A 259 -19.60 3.74 -4.27
C SER A 259 -21.07 3.40 -4.56
N LYS A 260 -21.48 2.14 -4.36
CA LYS A 260 -22.88 1.71 -4.55
C LYS A 260 -23.85 2.37 -3.56
N SER A 261 -23.40 2.62 -2.33
CA SER A 261 -24.24 3.20 -1.27
C SER A 261 -24.54 4.68 -1.54
N LEU A 262 -23.61 5.37 -2.21
CA LEU A 262 -23.71 6.78 -2.53
C LEU A 262 -24.26 7.03 -3.94
N ASP A 263 -24.20 6.02 -4.81
CA ASP A 263 -24.88 6.02 -6.10
C ASP A 263 -26.40 6.00 -5.89
N GLY A 264 -27.01 7.18 -5.91
CA GLY A 264 -28.44 7.40 -5.65
C GLY A 264 -28.80 7.79 -4.22
N SER A 265 -27.83 8.05 -3.33
CA SER A 265 -28.13 8.56 -1.98
C SER A 265 -28.63 10.02 -2.03
N VAL A 266 -29.66 10.24 -1.23
CA VAL A 266 -30.48 11.45 -1.10
C VAL A 266 -29.63 12.63 -0.62
N ASP A 267 -29.87 13.80 -1.23
CA ASP A 267 -29.17 15.08 -1.07
C ASP A 267 -27.89 15.18 -1.93
N GLY A 268 -27.96 15.96 -3.02
CA GLY A 268 -26.93 16.10 -4.07
C GLY A 268 -25.58 16.68 -3.65
N ASP A 269 -25.22 16.55 -2.37
CA ASP A 269 -23.92 16.86 -1.82
C ASP A 269 -22.92 15.71 -2.01
N TRP A 270 -23.32 14.47 -2.31
CA TRP A 270 -22.36 13.38 -2.60
C TRP A 270 -22.39 12.99 -4.08
N SER A 271 -21.21 12.80 -4.66
CA SER A 271 -21.09 12.26 -6.01
C SER A 271 -19.86 11.36 -6.17
N PRO A 272 -19.80 10.55 -7.24
CA PRO A 272 -18.58 9.86 -7.61
C PRO A 272 -17.41 10.84 -7.77
N GLY A 273 -16.20 10.37 -7.46
CA GLY A 273 -14.98 11.16 -7.62
C GLY A 273 -14.71 11.59 -9.06
N GLU A 274 -14.27 12.83 -9.22
CA GLU A 274 -13.91 13.37 -10.54
C GLU A 274 -12.41 13.26 -10.82
N ARG A 275 -12.03 13.15 -12.09
CA ARG A 275 -10.62 13.07 -12.46
C ARG A 275 -9.95 14.42 -12.22
N VAL A 276 -8.87 14.40 -11.45
CA VAL A 276 -7.96 15.52 -11.26
C VAL A 276 -6.67 15.28 -12.04
N ALA A 277 -6.07 16.35 -12.56
CA ALA A 277 -4.79 16.29 -13.23
C ALA A 277 -4.02 17.60 -13.05
N PHE A 278 -2.69 17.50 -12.97
CA PHE A 278 -1.81 18.65 -12.90
C PHE A 278 -0.55 18.39 -13.72
N HIS A 279 0.07 19.47 -14.21
CA HIS A 279 1.37 19.39 -14.84
C HIS A 279 2.47 19.42 -13.78
N ALA A 280 3.28 18.36 -13.68
CA ALA A 280 4.45 18.35 -12.81
C ALA A 280 5.65 18.93 -13.56
N GLU A 281 5.91 20.21 -13.34
CA GLU A 281 7.07 20.94 -13.89
C GLU A 281 8.40 20.18 -13.69
N ASP A 282 8.57 19.55 -12.52
CA ASP A 282 9.79 18.80 -12.17
C ASP A 282 10.06 17.59 -13.09
N LEU A 283 9.00 17.08 -13.71
CA LEU A 283 9.03 15.92 -14.61
C LEU A 283 8.72 16.31 -16.07
N GLY A 284 8.11 17.49 -16.28
CA GLY A 284 7.60 17.93 -17.57
C GLY A 284 6.45 17.07 -18.09
N ILE A 285 5.63 16.47 -17.22
CA ILE A 285 4.52 15.58 -17.63
C ILE A 285 3.24 15.89 -16.86
N THR A 286 2.10 15.60 -17.49
CA THR A 286 0.78 15.67 -16.84
C THR A 286 0.49 14.39 -16.06
N ILE A 287 0.25 14.53 -14.76
CA ILE A 287 -0.10 13.42 -13.85
C ILE A 287 -1.58 13.52 -13.52
N GLY A 288 -2.28 12.39 -13.54
CA GLY A 288 -3.69 12.35 -13.17
C GLY A 288 -4.06 11.23 -12.21
N GLY A 289 -5.25 11.36 -11.64
CA GLY A 289 -5.92 10.31 -10.91
C GLY A 289 -7.34 10.72 -10.53
N THR A 290 -8.00 9.88 -9.75
CA THR A 290 -9.40 10.07 -9.38
C THR A 290 -9.49 9.80 -7.89
N PRO A 291 -9.81 10.81 -7.07
CA PRO A 291 -10.28 10.62 -5.70
C PRO A 291 -11.48 9.68 -5.68
N ASP A 292 -11.74 9.03 -4.55
CA ASP A 292 -12.81 8.01 -4.50
C ASP A 292 -14.21 8.63 -4.64
N LEU A 293 -14.44 9.79 -4.00
CA LEU A 293 -15.75 10.46 -3.93
C LEU A 293 -15.57 11.98 -3.98
N MET A 294 -16.68 12.70 -4.14
CA MET A 294 -16.78 14.14 -3.90
C MET A 294 -17.84 14.42 -2.84
N PHE A 295 -17.57 15.39 -1.97
CA PHE A 295 -18.57 16.02 -1.11
C PHE A 295 -18.72 17.48 -1.53
N ARG A 296 -19.84 17.79 -2.18
CA ARG A 296 -20.10 18.99 -2.97
C ARG A 296 -19.06 19.06 -4.09
N ASP A 297 -18.17 20.04 -4.03
CA ASP A 297 -17.03 20.20 -4.92
C ASP A 297 -15.71 19.70 -4.31
N ILE A 298 -15.71 19.26 -3.05
CA ILE A 298 -14.48 18.90 -2.33
C ILE A 298 -14.15 17.42 -2.53
N PRO A 299 -12.94 17.08 -3.01
CA PRO A 299 -12.51 15.71 -3.15
C PRO A 299 -12.47 14.94 -1.83
N VAL A 300 -12.80 13.65 -1.88
CA VAL A 300 -12.76 12.73 -0.73
C VAL A 300 -12.00 11.47 -1.11
N GLU A 301 -10.91 11.20 -0.40
CA GLU A 301 -10.17 9.94 -0.49
C GLU A 301 -10.55 9.03 0.67
N THR A 302 -10.81 7.75 0.39
CA THR A 302 -11.21 6.78 1.39
C THR A 302 -10.09 5.80 1.70
N LYS A 303 -9.85 5.52 2.98
CA LYS A 303 -8.90 4.49 3.41
C LYS A 303 -9.48 3.66 4.55
N THR A 304 -9.49 2.35 4.33
CA THR A 304 -9.82 1.39 5.38
C THR A 304 -8.58 1.01 6.20
N VAL A 305 -8.73 1.01 7.51
CA VAL A 305 -7.70 0.61 8.47
C VAL A 305 -8.25 -0.46 9.40
N THR A 306 -7.39 -1.31 9.94
CA THR A 306 -7.83 -2.32 10.93
C THR A 306 -8.29 -1.66 12.23
N PHE A 307 -7.71 -0.52 12.59
CA PHE A 307 -8.02 0.27 13.77
C PHE A 307 -7.65 1.72 13.49
N LEU A 308 -8.40 2.66 14.06
CA LEU A 308 -7.98 4.04 14.18
C LEU A 308 -6.87 4.14 15.24
N PRO A 309 -6.00 5.17 15.19
CA PRO A 309 -4.83 5.23 16.07
C PRO A 309 -5.12 5.21 17.57
N HIS A 310 -6.29 5.71 18.01
CA HIS A 310 -6.68 5.68 19.41
C HIS A 310 -7.08 4.28 19.90
N GLU A 311 -7.54 3.40 19.00
CA GLU A 311 -7.90 2.00 19.30
C GLU A 311 -6.69 1.07 19.30
N GLY A 312 -5.56 1.52 18.74
CA GLY A 312 -4.38 0.71 18.46
C GLY A 312 -3.31 0.72 19.56
N ASN A 313 -2.63 -0.41 19.72
CA ASN A 313 -1.40 -0.49 20.51
C ASN A 313 -0.22 0.26 19.86
N LYS A 314 0.94 0.34 20.53
CA LYS A 314 2.11 1.09 20.04
C LYS A 314 2.60 0.64 18.66
N LYS A 315 2.64 -0.68 18.40
CA LYS A 315 3.09 -1.25 17.12
C LYS A 315 2.11 -0.89 16.00
N GLN A 316 0.83 -1.01 16.32
CA GLN A 316 -0.29 -0.68 15.46
C GLN A 316 -0.30 0.80 15.05
N ARG A 317 -0.09 1.71 16.01
CA ARG A 317 0.08 3.15 15.75
C ARG A 317 1.28 3.46 14.85
N HIS A 318 2.40 2.75 15.04
CA HIS A 318 3.57 2.93 14.18
C HIS A 318 3.29 2.53 12.72
N VAL A 319 2.57 1.42 12.49
CA VAL A 319 2.14 1.02 11.14
C VAL A 319 1.22 2.05 10.51
N PHE A 320 0.27 2.60 11.29
CA PHE A 320 -0.58 3.69 10.81
C PHE A 320 0.25 4.91 10.41
N GLN A 321 1.17 5.36 11.27
CA GLN A 321 2.03 6.51 10.97
C GLN A 321 2.88 6.29 9.72
N PHE A 322 3.39 5.07 9.53
CA PHE A 322 4.09 4.72 8.30
C PHE A 322 3.19 4.91 7.07
N LYS A 323 2.00 4.31 7.07
CA LYS A 323 1.03 4.44 5.96
C LYS A 323 0.59 5.89 5.73
N TRP A 324 0.36 6.65 6.80
CA TRP A 324 0.03 8.07 6.75
C TRP A 324 1.08 8.84 5.93
N HIS A 325 2.35 8.66 6.27
CA HIS A 325 3.46 9.39 5.65
C HIS A 325 3.87 8.86 4.27
N SER A 326 3.79 7.55 4.05
CA SER A 326 4.32 6.91 2.85
C SER A 326 3.28 6.66 1.76
N ASN A 327 1.99 6.75 2.09
CA ASN A 327 0.91 6.41 1.18
C ASN A 327 -0.19 7.47 1.13
N TYR A 328 -0.78 7.84 2.28
CA TYR A 328 -1.96 8.70 2.29
C TYR A 328 -1.62 10.15 1.95
N LEU A 329 -0.69 10.77 2.70
CA LEU A 329 -0.29 12.15 2.45
C LEU A 329 0.29 12.36 1.04
N PRO A 330 1.16 11.48 0.50
CA PRO A 330 1.63 11.63 -0.88
C PRO A 330 0.51 11.66 -1.91
N GLN A 331 -0.48 10.78 -1.77
CA GLN A 331 -1.60 10.69 -2.71
C GLN A 331 -2.46 11.95 -2.68
N ILE A 332 -2.87 12.35 -1.47
CA ILE A 332 -3.69 13.55 -1.25
C ILE A 332 -2.97 14.80 -1.76
N ALA A 333 -1.69 14.94 -1.43
CA ALA A 333 -0.91 16.09 -1.84
C ALA A 333 -0.88 16.24 -3.37
N MET A 334 -0.75 15.14 -4.11
CA MET A 334 -0.79 15.16 -5.58
C MET A 334 -2.19 15.39 -6.15
N TYR A 335 -3.26 14.91 -5.50
CA TYR A 335 -4.61 15.25 -5.92
C TYR A 335 -4.88 16.75 -5.77
N LEU A 336 -4.43 17.35 -4.67
CA LEU A 336 -4.63 18.77 -4.42
C LEU A 336 -3.98 19.69 -5.46
N GLU A 337 -2.81 19.33 -6.00
CA GLU A 337 -2.19 20.11 -7.09
C GLU A 337 -3.04 20.14 -8.37
N GLY A 338 -3.94 19.17 -8.55
CA GLY A 338 -4.88 19.12 -9.67
C GLY A 338 -6.25 19.72 -9.37
N THR A 339 -6.37 20.49 -8.28
CA THR A 339 -7.64 21.09 -7.83
C THR A 339 -7.43 22.54 -7.40
N ASP A 340 -8.51 23.30 -7.31
CA ASP A 340 -8.49 24.68 -6.77
C ASP A 340 -8.63 24.73 -5.24
N HIS A 341 -8.55 23.59 -4.54
CA HIS A 341 -8.71 23.50 -3.09
C HIS A 341 -7.36 23.45 -2.36
N ASP A 342 -7.26 24.14 -1.22
CA ASP A 342 -6.10 24.08 -0.32
C ASP A 342 -6.04 22.78 0.50
N TRP A 343 -7.18 22.10 0.62
CA TRP A 343 -7.33 20.85 1.35
C TRP A 343 -8.45 19.99 0.75
N MET A 344 -8.38 18.69 1.00
CA MET A 344 -9.41 17.73 0.61
C MET A 344 -9.72 16.80 1.80
N LEU A 345 -10.81 16.04 1.74
CA LEU A 345 -11.20 15.16 2.84
C LEU A 345 -10.51 13.79 2.70
N LEU A 346 -10.03 13.27 3.83
CA LEU A 346 -9.62 11.89 4.00
C LEU A 346 -10.60 11.19 4.93
N MET A 347 -11.34 10.24 4.39
CA MET A 347 -12.19 9.33 5.15
C MET A 347 -11.36 8.15 5.66
N LEU A 348 -11.33 7.95 6.98
CA LEU A 348 -10.70 6.79 7.60
C LEU A 348 -11.75 5.89 8.24
N VAL A 349 -11.82 4.63 7.81
CA VAL A 349 -12.77 3.64 8.34
C VAL A 349 -12.05 2.58 9.16
N SER A 350 -12.49 2.37 10.41
CA SER A 350 -12.07 1.26 11.25
C SER A 350 -12.85 -0.01 10.91
N ARG A 351 -12.19 -0.99 10.30
CA ARG A 351 -12.77 -2.32 10.02
C ARG A 351 -13.06 -3.13 11.28
N ARG A 352 -12.62 -2.67 12.45
CA ARG A 352 -12.87 -3.38 13.72
C ARG A 352 -14.13 -2.91 14.43
N SER A 353 -14.43 -1.63 14.36
CA SER A 353 -15.47 -1.00 15.19
C SER A 353 -16.57 -0.31 14.40
N GLY A 354 -16.42 -0.15 13.08
CA GLY A 354 -17.34 0.67 12.27
C GLY A 354 -17.20 2.17 12.51
N LEU A 355 -16.29 2.59 13.40
CA LEU A 355 -15.95 3.99 13.59
C LEU A 355 -15.29 4.53 12.32
N PHE A 356 -15.75 5.68 11.86
CA PHE A 356 -15.09 6.41 10.80
C PHE A 356 -14.99 7.90 11.13
N THR A 357 -14.05 8.58 10.49
CA THR A 357 -13.82 10.00 10.67
C THR A 357 -13.42 10.64 9.35
N MET A 358 -13.76 11.91 9.19
CA MET A 358 -13.38 12.75 8.06
C MET A 358 -12.32 13.72 8.55
N LEU A 359 -11.20 13.83 7.82
CA LEU A 359 -10.15 14.78 8.16
C LEU A 359 -9.85 15.66 6.94
N PRO A 360 -9.84 16.99 7.08
CA PRO A 360 -9.35 17.86 6.02
C PRO A 360 -7.82 17.80 6.00
N ILE A 361 -7.24 17.46 4.85
CA ILE A 361 -5.81 17.23 4.66
C ILE A 361 -5.28 18.15 3.57
N THR A 362 -4.14 18.77 3.84
CA THR A 362 -3.43 19.72 2.97
C THR A 362 -2.36 19.04 2.11
N ASN A 363 -1.79 19.78 1.16
CA ASN A 363 -0.73 19.34 0.25
C ASN A 363 0.69 19.33 0.88
N VAL A 364 0.82 19.24 2.21
CA VAL A 364 2.09 19.35 2.97
C VAL A 364 3.22 18.43 2.47
N LYS A 365 2.90 17.38 1.71
CA LYS A 365 3.86 16.40 1.21
C LYS A 365 4.44 16.72 -0.16
N MET A 366 3.89 17.69 -0.91
CA MET A 366 4.32 17.96 -2.29
C MET A 366 5.78 18.36 -2.40
N GLU A 367 6.25 19.30 -1.57
CA GLU A 367 7.66 19.72 -1.64
C GLU A 367 8.62 18.55 -1.36
N THR A 368 8.24 17.65 -0.45
CA THR A 368 9.03 16.43 -0.18
C THR A 368 9.03 15.48 -1.38
N LEU A 369 7.89 15.33 -2.05
CA LEU A 369 7.78 14.49 -3.25
C LEU A 369 8.62 15.05 -4.39
N ARG A 370 8.54 16.35 -4.68
CA ARG A 370 9.38 17.01 -5.69
C ARG A 370 10.86 16.79 -5.43
N LYS A 371 11.33 17.03 -4.20
CA LYS A 371 12.74 16.78 -3.82
C LYS A 371 13.15 15.31 -4.03
N ARG A 372 12.25 14.38 -3.76
CA ARG A 372 12.47 12.95 -3.94
C ARG A 372 12.57 12.59 -5.42
N TRP A 373 11.65 13.06 -6.25
CA TRP A 373 11.69 12.85 -7.70
C TRP A 373 13.00 13.39 -8.30
N HIS A 374 13.39 14.62 -7.97
CA HIS A 374 14.68 15.18 -8.37
C HIS A 374 15.88 14.33 -7.92
N SER A 375 15.81 13.74 -6.73
CA SER A 375 16.88 12.87 -6.25
C SER A 375 16.96 11.56 -7.03
N LEU A 376 15.83 11.01 -7.47
CA LEU A 376 15.78 9.81 -8.30
C LEU A 376 16.31 10.12 -9.71
N LEU A 377 15.95 11.27 -10.28
CA LEU A 377 16.42 11.72 -11.60
C LEU A 377 17.90 12.13 -11.66
N LYS A 378 18.67 11.91 -10.59
CA LYS A 378 20.14 11.96 -10.64
C LYS A 378 20.74 10.70 -11.26
N ASP A 379 19.95 9.64 -11.37
CA ASP A 379 20.29 8.45 -12.13
C ASP A 379 20.02 8.73 -13.62
N ASP A 380 21.07 8.68 -14.44
CA ASP A 380 21.00 9.06 -15.86
C ASP A 380 20.11 8.11 -16.68
N GLU A 381 20.03 6.82 -16.32
CA GLU A 381 19.19 5.85 -17.00
C GLU A 381 17.71 6.18 -16.77
N LEU A 382 17.33 6.37 -15.51
CA LEU A 382 15.96 6.74 -15.14
C LEU A 382 15.57 8.11 -15.70
N ALA A 383 16.48 9.09 -15.66
CA ALA A 383 16.24 10.42 -16.25
C ALA A 383 16.03 10.34 -17.78
N GLY A 384 16.77 9.47 -18.46
CA GLY A 384 16.58 9.15 -19.87
C GLY A 384 15.17 8.59 -20.14
N GLN A 385 14.72 7.61 -19.35
CA GLN A 385 13.38 7.03 -19.50
C GLN A 385 12.25 8.04 -19.29
N VAL A 386 12.37 8.93 -18.29
CA VAL A 386 11.39 10.02 -18.09
C VAL A 386 11.37 10.96 -19.29
N THR A 387 12.54 11.29 -19.84
CA THR A 387 12.65 12.15 -21.03
C THR A 387 12.01 11.51 -22.25
N THR A 388 12.30 10.25 -22.53
CA THR A 388 11.66 9.48 -23.62
C THR A 388 10.15 9.46 -23.48
N TYR A 389 9.65 9.19 -22.26
CA TYR A 389 8.22 9.19 -21.99
C TYR A 389 7.59 10.57 -22.26
N ARG A 390 8.23 11.65 -21.81
CA ARG A 390 7.79 13.04 -22.03
C ARG A 390 7.71 13.36 -23.53
N GLU A 391 8.77 13.11 -24.28
CA GLU A 391 8.80 13.38 -25.72
C GLU A 391 7.70 12.62 -26.47
N ALA A 392 7.45 11.37 -26.05
CA ALA A 392 6.41 10.57 -26.64
C ALA A 392 5.00 11.08 -26.31
N ILE A 393 4.72 11.62 -25.11
CA ILE A 393 3.39 12.21 -24.83
C ILE A 393 3.19 13.53 -25.56
N ASP A 394 4.23 14.37 -25.68
CA ASP A 394 4.17 15.65 -26.38
C ASP A 394 3.89 15.47 -27.88
N SER A 395 4.24 14.31 -28.45
CA SER A 395 3.96 13.98 -29.85
C SER A 395 2.52 13.53 -30.14
N GLU A 396 1.73 13.24 -29.10
CA GLU A 396 0.32 12.80 -29.20
C GLU A 396 -0.69 13.95 -29.00
N GLU A 397 -0.25 15.07 -28.41
CA GLU A 397 -1.02 16.32 -28.25
C GLU A 397 -0.82 17.25 -29.46
#